data_AF-A0A917H562-F1
#
_entry.id   AF-A0A917H562-F1
#
_cell.length_a   1.000
_cell.length_b   1.000
_cell.length_c   1.000
_cell.angle_alpha   90.00
_cell.angle_beta   90.00
_cell.angle_gamma   90.00
#
_symmetry.space_group_name_H-M   'P 1'
#
loop_
_entity.id
_entity.type
_entity.pdbx_description
1 polymer ?
#
loop_
_entity_poly.entity_id
_entity_poly.type
_entity_poly.pdbx_seq_one_letter_code
_entity_poly.pdbx_strand_id
1 'polypeptide(L)'
;MEQNTKTRIALIYELILVILAFLSVFLIFSENVVVRYLDKIVWALFFADVVIRFILAKNKWTFVKKNPFDIIAAIPLDAIFQTARIARLFRILRLFAISNNYFPKFFKILKTNYLDRVLIVAVLMIVTGGTVVTFTEPNINTFSDGLWWAIVTTTTVGYGDISPDTISGRVVAVILMFIGIGIIGMLTSSITTFFIRDQKKEHPTVEFLHRQLNRIDELSPSELNHIIAILKEYKKEAIHGKEDMERKSSDIRNN
;
A
#
# COMPACT_ATOMS: atom_id res chain seq x y z
N MET A 1 -14.35 -11.76 11.79
CA MET A 1 -14.13 -10.34 12.14
C MET A 1 -12.69 -10.05 12.59
N GLU A 2 -12.08 -10.82 13.50
CA GLU A 2 -10.77 -10.53 14.09
C GLU A 2 -9.58 -10.47 13.08
N GLN A 3 -9.56 -11.33 12.07
CA GLN A 3 -8.48 -11.39 11.08
C GLN A 3 -8.41 -10.14 10.18
N ASN A 4 -9.57 -9.56 9.86
CA ASN A 4 -9.69 -8.36 9.04
C ASN A 4 -9.25 -7.10 9.81
N THR A 5 -9.55 -7.03 11.11
CA THR A 5 -9.04 -5.97 11.99
C THR A 5 -7.52 -6.01 12.06
N LYS A 6 -6.92 -7.20 12.13
CA LYS A 6 -5.45 -7.38 12.13
C LYS A 6 -4.80 -6.90 10.83
N THR A 7 -5.35 -7.22 9.66
CA THR A 7 -4.80 -6.72 8.38
C THR A 7 -4.91 -5.19 8.27
N ARG A 8 -6.04 -4.60 8.70
CA ARG A 8 -6.25 -3.15 8.68
C ARG A 8 -5.28 -2.41 9.59
N ILE A 9 -5.15 -2.86 10.83
CA ILE A 9 -4.20 -2.29 11.79
C ILE A 9 -2.77 -2.40 11.25
N ALA A 10 -2.42 -3.55 10.65
CA ALA A 10 -1.12 -3.72 10.02
C ALA A 10 -0.89 -2.67 8.92
N LEU A 11 -1.81 -2.49 7.97
CA LEU A 11 -1.62 -1.50 6.90
C LEU A 11 -1.52 -0.05 7.38
N ILE A 12 -2.37 0.34 8.34
CA ILE A 12 -2.31 1.69 8.93
C ILE A 12 -0.95 1.89 9.60
N TYR A 13 -0.50 0.89 10.35
CA TYR A 13 0.81 0.87 10.97
C TYR A 13 1.95 0.99 9.95
N GLU A 14 1.89 0.25 8.84
CA GLU A 14 2.88 0.34 7.76
C GLU A 14 2.89 1.73 7.10
N LEU A 15 1.72 2.32 6.84
CA LEU A 15 1.60 3.66 6.27
C LEU A 15 2.15 4.74 7.21
N ILE A 16 1.86 4.64 8.52
CA ILE A 16 2.41 5.55 9.53
C ILE A 16 3.93 5.46 9.54
N LEU A 17 4.51 4.26 9.53
CA LEU A 17 5.96 4.10 9.46
C LEU A 17 6.56 4.69 8.19
N VAL A 18 5.89 4.55 7.03
CA VAL A 18 6.32 5.19 5.78
C VAL A 18 6.35 6.71 5.94
N ILE A 19 5.25 7.30 6.44
CA ILE A 19 5.15 8.74 6.65
C ILE A 19 6.24 9.22 7.63
N LEU A 20 6.46 8.50 8.72
CA LEU A 20 7.51 8.83 9.70
C LEU A 20 8.92 8.73 9.10
N ALA A 21 9.18 7.74 8.24
CA ALA A 21 10.45 7.63 7.54
C ALA A 21 10.67 8.81 6.58
N PHE A 22 9.67 9.19 5.78
CA PHE A 22 9.73 10.37 4.92
C PHE A 22 9.90 11.67 5.71
N LEU A 23 9.13 11.83 6.79
CA LEU A 23 9.26 12.96 7.70
C LEU A 23 10.68 13.03 8.28
N SER A 24 11.24 11.89 8.70
CA SER A 24 12.60 11.86 9.25
C SER A 24 13.68 12.33 8.27
N VAL A 25 13.48 12.13 6.97
CA VAL A 25 14.38 12.63 5.93
C VAL A 25 14.20 14.14 5.74
N PHE A 26 12.97 14.65 5.75
CA PHE A 26 12.71 16.09 5.67
C PHE A 26 13.30 16.86 6.86
N LEU A 27 13.27 16.27 8.06
CA LEU A 27 13.84 16.85 9.27
C LEU A 27 15.37 17.00 9.22
N ILE A 28 16.08 16.36 8.28
CA ILE A 28 17.55 16.46 8.14
C ILE A 28 17.99 17.89 7.79
N PHE A 29 17.15 18.63 7.05
CA PHE A 29 17.50 19.95 6.52
C PHE A 29 17.34 21.10 7.52
N SER A 30 16.88 20.82 8.75
CA SER A 30 16.63 21.86 9.76
C SER A 30 17.45 21.63 11.02
N GLU A 31 18.14 22.66 11.49
CA GLU A 31 18.96 22.61 12.71
C GLU A 31 18.21 23.05 13.99
N ASN A 32 16.91 23.32 13.86
CA ASN A 32 16.05 23.79 14.95
C ASN A 32 16.01 22.82 16.14
N VAL A 33 16.03 23.37 17.36
CA VAL A 33 15.99 22.58 18.60
C VAL A 33 14.75 21.67 18.64
N VAL A 34 13.59 22.19 18.25
CA VAL A 34 12.33 21.43 18.17
C VAL A 34 12.45 20.24 17.21
N VAL A 35 13.06 20.46 16.03
CA VAL A 35 13.27 19.41 15.02
C VAL A 35 14.16 18.30 15.54
N ARG A 36 15.19 18.65 16.34
CA ARG A 36 16.07 17.67 16.98
C ARG A 36 15.33 16.79 17.99
N TYR A 37 14.37 17.33 18.73
CA TYR A 37 13.52 16.53 19.62
C TYR A 37 12.56 15.63 18.83
N LEU A 38 11.91 16.15 17.79
CA LEU A 38 11.04 15.36 16.91
C LEU A 38 11.78 14.18 16.27
N ASP A 39 13.00 14.42 15.77
CA ASP A 39 13.83 13.38 15.17
C ASP A 39 14.19 12.26 16.17
N LYS A 40 14.46 12.61 17.44
CA LYS A 40 14.65 11.62 18.51
C LYS A 40 13.39 10.80 18.79
N ILE A 41 12.21 11.43 18.78
CA ILE A 41 10.93 10.73 18.95
C ILE A 41 10.70 9.76 17.79
N VAL A 42 10.90 10.21 16.55
CA VAL A 42 10.75 9.35 15.37
C VAL A 42 11.72 8.18 15.42
N TRP A 43 12.98 8.42 15.78
CA TRP A 43 13.96 7.36 15.98
C TRP A 43 13.52 6.36 17.07
N ALA A 44 13.03 6.85 18.21
CA ALA A 44 12.58 5.99 19.30
C ALA A 44 11.43 5.06 18.87
N LEU A 45 10.51 5.55 18.02
CA LEU A 45 9.43 4.74 17.45
C LEU A 45 9.97 3.63 16.54
N PHE A 46 10.90 3.94 15.64
CA PHE A 46 11.54 2.93 14.78
C PHE A 46 12.36 1.91 15.59
N PHE A 47 13.09 2.37 16.59
CA PHE A 47 13.86 1.50 17.47
C PHE A 47 12.94 0.54 18.23
N ALA A 48 11.86 1.06 18.83
CA ALA A 48 10.88 0.24 19.54
C ALA A 48 10.24 -0.81 18.62
N ASP A 49 9.85 -0.42 17.40
CA ASP A 49 9.33 -1.35 16.40
C ASP A 49 10.29 -2.51 16.12
N VAL A 50 11.54 -2.20 15.78
CA VAL A 50 12.55 -3.22 15.45
C VAL A 50 12.81 -4.13 16.66
N VAL A 51 12.87 -3.58 17.87
CA VAL A 51 13.06 -4.35 19.10
C VAL A 51 11.86 -5.28 19.35
N ILE A 52 10.63 -4.80 19.23
CA ILE A 52 9.43 -5.63 19.40
C ILE A 52 9.41 -6.75 18.36
N ARG A 53 9.64 -6.43 17.08
CA ARG A 53 9.68 -7.43 16.00
C ARG A 53 10.81 -8.45 16.19
N PHE A 54 11.96 -8.02 16.73
CA PHE A 54 13.07 -8.90 17.05
C PHE A 54 12.76 -9.85 18.23
N ILE A 55 12.10 -9.36 19.28
CA ILE A 55 11.70 -10.17 20.44
C ILE A 55 10.63 -11.20 20.06
N LEU A 56 9.66 -10.80 19.24
CA LEU A 56 8.59 -11.68 18.76
C LEU A 56 9.05 -12.70 17.70
N ALA A 57 10.22 -12.51 17.10
CA ALA A 57 10.73 -13.39 16.07
C ALA A 57 11.15 -14.75 16.65
N LYS A 58 10.56 -15.84 16.12
CA LYS A 58 10.90 -17.22 16.52
C LYS A 58 12.40 -17.53 16.37
N ASN A 59 13.05 -16.97 15.35
CA ASN A 59 14.49 -17.10 15.14
C ASN A 59 15.12 -15.72 14.90
N LYS A 60 15.96 -15.29 15.85
CA LYS A 60 16.63 -13.99 15.86
C LYS A 60 17.60 -13.81 14.69
N TRP A 61 18.35 -14.84 14.34
CA TRP A 61 19.32 -14.79 13.25
C TRP A 61 18.65 -14.71 11.87
N THR A 62 17.56 -15.46 11.68
CA THR A 62 16.75 -15.38 10.45
C THR A 62 16.12 -14.00 10.31
N PHE A 63 15.64 -13.41 11.41
CA PHE A 63 15.11 -12.05 11.42
C PHE A 63 16.16 -11.02 10.96
N VAL A 64 17.36 -11.08 11.53
CA VAL A 64 18.45 -10.15 11.19
C VAL A 64 18.83 -10.24 9.72
N LYS A 65 18.97 -11.46 9.18
CA LYS A 65 19.30 -11.67 7.76
C LYS A 65 18.22 -11.17 6.81
N LYS A 66 16.95 -11.22 7.22
CA LYS A 66 15.81 -10.77 6.39
C LYS A 66 15.60 -9.26 6.44
N ASN A 67 15.99 -8.61 7.54
CA ASN A 67 15.70 -7.21 7.84
C ASN A 67 16.97 -6.36 8.09
N PRO A 68 17.99 -6.41 7.21
CA PRO A 68 19.24 -5.68 7.44
C PRO A 68 19.02 -4.16 7.49
N PHE A 69 18.15 -3.62 6.62
CA PHE A 69 17.87 -2.19 6.56
C PHE A 69 17.15 -1.68 7.82
N ASP A 70 16.18 -2.45 8.35
CA ASP A 70 15.46 -2.11 9.58
C ASP A 70 16.43 -2.00 10.77
N ILE A 71 17.42 -2.90 10.84
CA ILE A 71 18.42 -2.90 11.90
C ILE A 71 19.37 -1.70 11.77
N ILE A 72 19.87 -1.42 10.57
CA ILE A 72 20.73 -0.26 10.33
C ILE A 72 19.98 1.04 10.63
N ALA A 73 18.70 1.12 10.26
CA ALA A 73 17.81 2.24 10.54
C ALA A 73 17.58 2.51 12.04
N ALA A 74 17.60 1.45 12.86
CA ALA A 74 17.41 1.53 14.30
C ALA A 74 18.66 1.97 15.06
N ILE A 75 19.87 1.80 14.49
CA ILE A 75 21.12 2.19 15.15
C ILE A 75 21.33 3.70 15.04
N PRO A 76 21.50 4.44 16.17
CA PRO A 76 21.71 5.89 16.15
C PRO A 76 23.18 6.20 15.81
N LEU A 77 23.56 5.97 14.54
CA LEU A 77 24.93 6.18 14.06
C LEU A 77 25.40 7.63 14.25
N ASP A 78 24.50 8.60 14.21
CA ASP A 78 24.75 10.01 14.47
C ASP A 78 25.04 10.32 15.94
N ALA A 79 24.46 9.57 16.88
CA ALA A 79 24.77 9.69 18.30
C ALA A 79 26.16 9.11 18.63
N ILE A 80 26.55 8.05 17.92
CA ILE A 80 27.86 7.38 18.07
C ILE A 80 28.96 8.20 17.38
N PHE A 81 28.69 8.70 16.17
CA PHE A 81 29.63 9.45 15.34
C PHE A 81 29.22 10.92 15.21
N GLN A 82 29.17 11.63 16.34
CA GLN A 82 28.73 13.04 16.42
C GLN A 82 29.47 13.98 15.44
N THR A 83 30.70 13.63 15.06
CA THR A 83 31.55 14.40 14.14
C THR A 83 31.36 14.06 12.67
N ALA A 84 30.71 12.94 12.35
CA ALA A 84 30.53 12.50 10.97
C ALA A 84 29.25 13.12 10.38
N ARG A 85 29.39 14.24 9.65
CA ARG A 85 28.28 14.82 8.85
C ARG A 85 27.63 13.76 7.93
N ILE A 86 28.42 12.78 7.51
CA ILE A 86 28.00 11.62 6.69
C ILE A 86 27.08 10.66 7.47
N ALA A 87 27.16 10.58 8.80
CA ALA A 87 26.27 9.74 9.62
C ALA A 87 24.79 10.11 9.45
N ARG A 88 24.51 11.39 9.13
CA ARG A 88 23.14 11.86 8.83
C ARG A 88 22.58 11.24 7.55
N LEU A 89 23.42 10.85 6.58
CA LEU A 89 22.98 10.23 5.33
C LEU A 89 22.50 8.79 5.53
N PHE A 90 22.99 8.09 6.56
CA PHE A 90 22.49 6.75 6.92
C PHE A 90 21.02 6.79 7.35
N ARG A 91 20.47 7.96 7.70
CA ARG A 91 19.03 8.13 7.97
C ARG A 91 18.19 7.86 6.72
N ILE A 92 18.72 8.08 5.51
CA ILE A 92 18.04 7.75 4.25
C ILE A 92 17.82 6.24 4.13
N LEU A 93 18.65 5.41 4.79
CA LEU A 93 18.45 3.95 4.84
C LEU A 93 17.14 3.57 5.54
N ARG A 94 16.53 4.47 6.34
CA ARG A 94 15.17 4.28 6.86
C ARG A 94 14.11 4.19 5.76
N LEU A 95 14.32 4.87 4.62
CA LEU A 95 13.43 4.72 3.45
C LEU A 95 13.57 3.32 2.83
N PHE A 96 14.76 2.74 2.86
CA PHE A 96 15.02 1.38 2.35
C PHE A 96 14.53 0.28 3.30
N ALA A 97 14.45 0.56 4.61
CA ALA A 97 13.77 -0.29 5.59
C ALA A 97 12.29 -0.55 5.22
N ILE A 98 11.62 0.46 4.64
CA ILE A 98 10.25 0.34 4.12
C ILE A 98 10.17 -0.72 3.00
N SER A 99 11.23 -0.91 2.22
CA SER A 99 11.21 -1.63 0.95
C SER A 99 10.95 -3.14 1.07
N ASN A 100 11.44 -3.82 2.10
CA ASN A 100 11.47 -5.29 2.09
C ASN A 100 10.26 -5.95 2.78
N ASN A 101 9.59 -5.24 3.68
CA ASN A 101 8.47 -5.79 4.46
C ASN A 101 7.15 -5.02 4.29
N TYR A 102 7.19 -3.73 3.96
CA TYR A 102 6.03 -2.82 3.98
C TYR A 102 5.49 -2.53 2.56
N PHE A 103 6.40 -2.36 1.60
CA PHE A 103 6.07 -2.08 0.19
C PHE A 103 5.20 -3.12 -0.57
N PRO A 104 5.29 -4.45 -0.35
CA PRO A 104 4.56 -5.39 -1.18
C PRO A 104 3.03 -5.36 -1.00
N LYS A 105 2.51 -4.89 0.16
CA LYS A 105 1.05 -4.73 0.34
C LYS A 105 0.53 -3.47 -0.35
N PHE A 106 1.29 -2.38 -0.33
CA PHE A 106 0.97 -1.16 -1.06
C PHE A 106 0.87 -1.43 -2.58
N PHE A 107 1.82 -2.16 -3.17
CA PHE A 107 1.75 -2.56 -4.58
C PHE A 107 0.55 -3.47 -4.90
N LYS A 108 0.05 -4.25 -3.94
CA LYS A 108 -1.20 -5.02 -4.14
C LYS A 108 -2.42 -4.11 -4.23
N ILE A 109 -2.46 -3.01 -3.47
CA ILE A 109 -3.53 -2.01 -3.58
C ILE A 109 -3.48 -1.36 -4.97
N LEU A 110 -2.29 -1.00 -5.47
CA LEU A 110 -2.13 -0.44 -6.82
C LEU A 110 -2.59 -1.40 -7.92
N LYS A 111 -2.46 -2.71 -7.72
CA LYS A 111 -2.96 -3.73 -8.66
C LYS A 111 -4.44 -4.08 -8.46
N THR A 112 -5.10 -3.48 -7.48
CA THR A 112 -6.54 -3.70 -7.26
C THR A 112 -7.34 -2.83 -8.23
N ASN A 113 -8.44 -3.36 -8.76
CA ASN A 113 -9.37 -2.65 -9.66
C ASN A 113 -8.71 -1.98 -10.89
N TYR A 114 -7.62 -2.55 -11.43
CA TYR A 114 -6.89 -2.01 -12.58
C TYR A 114 -6.33 -0.59 -12.37
N LEU A 115 -6.15 -0.17 -11.11
CA LEU A 115 -5.62 1.15 -10.76
C LEU A 115 -4.23 1.39 -11.37
N ASP A 116 -3.38 0.36 -11.43
CA ASP A 116 -2.08 0.37 -12.09
C ASP A 116 -2.18 0.78 -13.58
N ARG A 117 -3.16 0.24 -14.31
CA ARG A 117 -3.40 0.61 -15.72
C ARG A 117 -3.87 2.05 -15.85
N VAL A 118 -4.78 2.49 -14.98
CA VAL A 118 -5.27 3.87 -15.01
C VAL A 118 -4.18 4.88 -14.66
N LEU A 119 -3.29 4.56 -13.72
CA LEU A 119 -2.13 5.39 -13.42
C LEU A 119 -1.16 5.48 -14.60
N ILE A 120 -0.93 4.38 -15.33
CA ILE A 120 -0.12 4.41 -16.56
C ILE A 120 -0.76 5.31 -17.61
N VAL A 121 -2.07 5.16 -17.86
CA VAL A 121 -2.81 6.03 -18.79
C VAL A 121 -2.75 7.49 -18.35
N ALA A 122 -2.88 7.76 -17.04
CA ALA A 122 -2.78 9.10 -16.50
C ALA A 122 -1.41 9.72 -16.74
N VAL A 123 -0.32 8.98 -16.49
CA VAL A 123 1.04 9.46 -16.77
C VAL A 123 1.22 9.76 -18.26
N LEU A 124 0.74 8.88 -19.14
CA LEU A 124 0.79 9.12 -20.58
C LEU A 124 0.01 10.39 -20.96
N MET A 125 -1.20 10.58 -20.40
CA MET A 125 -2.02 11.76 -20.64
C MET A 125 -1.44 13.04 -20.07
N ILE A 126 -0.75 12.99 -18.92
CA ILE A 126 -0.03 14.13 -18.34
C ILE A 126 1.12 14.54 -19.26
N VAL A 127 1.91 13.57 -19.75
CA VAL A 127 3.04 13.86 -20.64
C VAL A 127 2.56 14.40 -21.99
N THR A 128 1.57 13.76 -22.60
CA THR A 128 1.02 14.22 -23.89
C THR A 128 0.29 15.54 -23.74
N GLY A 129 -0.55 15.70 -22.71
CA GLY A 129 -1.26 16.94 -22.40
C GLY A 129 -0.31 18.11 -22.14
N GLY A 130 0.73 17.90 -21.32
CA GLY A 130 1.80 18.87 -21.08
C GLY A 130 2.55 19.25 -22.36
N THR A 131 2.82 18.27 -23.23
CA THR A 131 3.44 18.53 -24.55
C THR A 131 2.51 19.39 -25.41
N VAL A 132 1.23 19.03 -25.54
CA VAL A 132 0.26 19.77 -26.38
C VAL A 132 0.14 21.21 -25.93
N VAL A 133 -0.05 21.47 -24.63
CA VAL A 133 -0.20 22.86 -24.15
C VAL A 133 1.08 23.67 -24.34
N THR A 134 2.26 23.06 -24.26
CA THR A 134 3.53 23.76 -24.56
C THR A 134 3.59 24.25 -26.01
N PHE A 135 2.99 23.52 -26.96
CA PHE A 135 2.97 23.93 -28.36
C PHE A 135 1.80 24.85 -28.72
N THR A 136 0.68 24.77 -27.98
CA THR A 136 -0.53 25.54 -28.30
C THR A 136 -0.67 26.83 -27.50
N GLU A 137 -0.04 26.93 -26.33
CA GLU A 137 -0.21 28.06 -25.42
C GLU A 137 0.97 29.04 -25.49
N PRO A 138 0.72 30.33 -25.75
CA PRO A 138 1.79 31.33 -25.89
C PRO A 138 2.47 31.69 -24.56
N ASN A 139 1.82 31.43 -23.43
CA ASN A 139 2.34 31.68 -22.08
C ASN A 139 3.12 30.49 -21.50
N ILE A 140 3.14 29.33 -22.18
CA ILE A 140 3.85 28.11 -21.74
C ILE A 140 5.04 27.87 -22.66
N ASN A 141 6.21 28.35 -22.26
CA ASN A 141 7.39 28.40 -23.14
C ASN A 141 8.27 27.16 -23.11
N THR A 142 8.15 26.32 -22.06
CA THR A 142 9.00 25.13 -21.91
C THR A 142 8.17 23.88 -21.66
N PHE A 143 8.69 22.73 -22.09
CA PHE A 143 8.08 21.43 -21.79
C PHE A 143 7.96 21.18 -20.28
N SER A 144 8.93 21.69 -19.50
CA SER A 144 8.89 21.60 -18.04
C SER A 144 7.68 22.33 -17.46
N ASP A 145 7.36 23.50 -17.98
CA ASP A 145 6.20 24.30 -17.54
C ASP A 145 4.87 23.64 -17.92
N GLY A 146 4.79 23.09 -19.14
CA GLY A 146 3.61 22.33 -19.58
C GLY A 146 3.40 21.05 -18.76
N LEU A 147 4.47 20.33 -18.44
CA LEU A 147 4.42 19.14 -17.59
C LEU A 147 4.05 19.48 -16.14
N TRP A 148 4.63 20.55 -15.59
CA TRP A 148 4.27 21.08 -14.27
C TRP A 148 2.79 21.40 -14.20
N TRP A 149 2.26 22.16 -15.16
CA TRP A 149 0.85 22.49 -15.24
C TRP A 149 -0.04 21.24 -15.33
N ALA A 150 0.33 20.28 -16.17
CA ALA A 150 -0.46 19.05 -16.34
C ALA A 150 -0.51 18.23 -15.04
N ILE A 151 0.62 18.13 -14.31
CA ILE A 151 0.67 17.48 -12.99
C ILE A 151 -0.22 18.23 -11.99
N VAL A 152 -0.07 19.55 -11.87
CA VAL A 152 -0.83 20.40 -10.94
C VAL A 152 -2.34 20.31 -11.20
N THR A 153 -2.74 20.23 -12.47
CA THR A 153 -4.14 20.09 -12.90
C THR A 153 -4.69 18.69 -12.62
N THR A 154 -4.00 17.63 -13.05
CA THR A 154 -4.46 16.24 -12.84
C THR A 154 -4.47 15.87 -11.36
N THR A 155 -3.58 16.41 -10.55
CA THR A 155 -3.56 16.20 -9.08
C THR A 155 -4.56 17.09 -8.33
N THR A 156 -5.30 17.94 -9.03
CA THR A 156 -6.29 18.88 -8.46
C THR A 156 -5.71 19.92 -7.50
N VAL A 157 -4.38 20.15 -7.54
CA VAL A 157 -3.71 21.16 -6.69
C VAL A 157 -4.06 22.57 -7.17
N GLY A 158 -3.96 22.82 -8.48
CA GLY A 158 -4.42 24.06 -9.10
C GLY A 158 -3.78 25.34 -8.53
N TYR A 159 -2.45 25.44 -8.50
CA TYR A 159 -1.75 26.65 -8.02
C TYR A 159 -2.16 27.93 -8.77
N GLY A 160 -2.54 27.82 -10.04
CA GLY A 160 -2.99 28.94 -10.86
C GLY A 160 -1.86 29.84 -11.35
N ASP A 161 -0.61 29.42 -11.17
CA ASP A 161 0.61 30.07 -11.68
C ASP A 161 0.75 29.94 -13.20
N ILE A 162 0.33 28.81 -13.76
CA ILE A 162 0.29 28.54 -15.20
C ILE A 162 -1.10 28.02 -15.57
N SER A 163 -1.66 28.49 -16.68
CA SER A 163 -2.97 28.03 -17.17
C SER A 163 -3.11 28.21 -18.68
N PRO A 164 -3.83 27.30 -19.37
CA PRO A 164 -4.09 27.45 -20.79
C PRO A 164 -5.16 28.50 -21.07
N ASP A 165 -4.85 29.40 -21.99
CA ASP A 165 -5.71 30.47 -22.45
C ASP A 165 -6.41 30.12 -23.78
N THR A 166 -5.80 29.26 -24.61
CA THR A 166 -6.39 28.86 -25.90
C THR A 166 -7.53 27.86 -25.75
N ILE A 167 -8.40 27.81 -26.77
CA ILE A 167 -9.49 26.83 -26.84
C ILE A 167 -8.93 25.40 -26.81
N SER A 168 -7.88 25.11 -27.57
CA SER A 168 -7.23 23.80 -27.61
C SER A 168 -6.66 23.39 -26.25
N GLY A 169 -5.95 24.29 -25.56
CA GLY A 169 -5.40 23.99 -24.24
C GLY A 169 -6.49 23.82 -23.18
N ARG A 170 -7.60 24.56 -23.27
CA ARG A 170 -8.77 24.36 -22.39
C ARG A 170 -9.45 23.01 -22.61
N VAL A 171 -9.53 22.52 -23.84
CA VAL A 171 -10.05 21.16 -24.12
C VAL A 171 -9.14 20.10 -23.45
N VAL A 172 -7.82 20.25 -23.58
CA VAL A 172 -6.85 19.37 -22.89
C VAL A 172 -7.03 19.46 -21.37
N ALA A 173 -7.20 20.67 -20.83
CA ALA A 173 -7.41 20.90 -19.41
C ALA A 173 -8.64 20.14 -18.89
N VAL A 174 -9.77 20.22 -19.59
CA VAL A 174 -11.00 19.50 -19.22
C VAL A 174 -10.77 18.00 -19.17
N ILE A 175 -10.09 17.44 -20.17
CA ILE A 175 -9.75 16.00 -20.20
C ILE A 175 -8.88 15.62 -18.99
N LEU A 176 -7.83 16.41 -18.70
CA LEU A 176 -6.94 16.17 -17.55
C LEU A 176 -7.67 16.28 -16.20
N MET A 177 -8.64 17.19 -16.07
CA MET A 177 -9.47 17.32 -14.87
C MET A 177 -10.34 16.08 -14.64
N PHE A 178 -11.01 15.56 -15.68
CA PHE A 178 -11.78 14.32 -15.57
C PHE A 178 -10.91 13.11 -15.20
N ILE A 179 -9.71 13.03 -15.78
CA ILE A 179 -8.73 12.00 -15.42
C ILE A 179 -8.35 12.12 -13.94
N GLY A 180 -8.05 13.33 -13.46
CA GLY A 180 -7.70 13.59 -12.07
C GLY A 180 -8.78 13.11 -11.09
N ILE A 181 -10.04 13.49 -11.32
CA ILE A 181 -11.19 13.05 -10.53
C ILE A 181 -11.34 11.52 -10.60
N GLY A 182 -11.18 10.94 -11.79
CA GLY A 182 -11.25 9.48 -12.00
C GLY A 182 -10.20 8.71 -11.20
N ILE A 183 -8.96 9.21 -11.13
CA ILE A 183 -7.88 8.61 -10.33
C ILE A 183 -8.23 8.63 -8.85
N ILE A 184 -8.73 9.74 -8.32
CA ILE A 184 -9.10 9.86 -6.89
C ILE A 184 -10.22 8.87 -6.56
N GLY A 185 -11.25 8.78 -7.42
CA GLY A 185 -12.34 7.82 -7.27
C GLY A 185 -11.87 6.36 -7.33
N MET A 186 -11.02 6.03 -8.30
CA MET A 186 -10.46 4.67 -8.43
C MET A 186 -9.51 4.31 -7.30
N LEU A 187 -8.71 5.25 -6.80
CA LEU A 187 -7.83 5.03 -5.65
C LEU A 187 -8.67 4.69 -4.41
N THR A 188 -9.71 5.49 -4.15
CA THR A 188 -10.66 5.26 -3.05
C THR A 188 -11.35 3.91 -3.18
N SER A 189 -11.81 3.56 -4.38
CA SER A 189 -12.41 2.26 -4.70
C SER A 189 -11.43 1.11 -4.49
N SER A 190 -10.20 1.23 -4.97
CA SER A 190 -9.17 0.20 -4.86
C SER A 190 -8.78 -0.08 -3.42
N ILE A 191 -8.63 0.96 -2.60
CA ILE A 191 -8.41 0.85 -1.17
C ILE A 191 -9.61 0.13 -0.52
N THR A 192 -10.83 0.56 -0.83
CA THR A 192 -12.06 -0.03 -0.30
C THR A 192 -12.16 -1.52 -0.67
N THR A 193 -11.97 -1.86 -1.94
CA THR A 193 -12.01 -3.23 -2.43
C THR A 193 -10.89 -4.07 -1.82
N PHE A 194 -9.68 -3.55 -1.65
CA PHE A 194 -8.60 -4.28 -0.98
C PHE A 194 -9.00 -4.69 0.44
N PHE A 195 -9.63 -3.78 1.19
CA PHE A 195 -10.10 -4.03 2.55
C PHE A 195 -11.40 -4.86 2.66
N ILE A 196 -12.18 -4.97 1.59
CA ILE A 196 -13.38 -5.83 1.54
C ILE A 196 -13.01 -7.23 1.02
N ARG A 197 -12.09 -7.33 0.07
CA ARG A 197 -11.69 -8.61 -0.53
C ARG A 197 -10.99 -9.53 0.46
N ASP A 198 -10.31 -8.97 1.47
CA ASP A 198 -9.77 -9.73 2.60
C ASP A 198 -10.87 -10.23 3.57
N GLN A 199 -12.11 -9.73 3.46
CA GLN A 199 -13.30 -10.26 4.14
C GLN A 199 -14.02 -11.33 3.32
N LYS A 200 -14.07 -11.17 1.99
CA LYS A 200 -14.71 -12.08 1.05
C LYS A 200 -13.77 -13.18 0.53
N LYS A 201 -13.03 -13.83 1.43
CA LYS A 201 -12.61 -15.23 1.21
C LYS A 201 -13.69 -16.20 1.67
N GLU A 202 -14.94 -15.83 1.52
CA GLU A 202 -16.00 -16.82 1.52
C GLU A 202 -15.88 -17.56 0.18
N HIS A 203 -15.61 -18.86 0.25
CA HIS A 203 -15.65 -19.75 -0.90
C HIS A 203 -16.97 -19.48 -1.65
N PRO A 204 -17.03 -19.50 -2.99
CA PRO A 204 -18.30 -19.34 -3.72
C PRO A 204 -19.43 -20.24 -3.18
N THR A 205 -19.05 -21.38 -2.58
CA THR A 205 -19.91 -22.28 -1.81
C THR A 205 -20.58 -21.61 -0.59
N VAL A 206 -19.88 -20.78 0.17
CA VAL A 206 -20.42 -20.09 1.35
C VAL A 206 -21.44 -19.01 0.95
N GLU A 207 -21.18 -18.27 -0.13
CA GLU A 207 -22.14 -17.29 -0.65
C GLU A 207 -23.39 -17.98 -1.25
N PHE A 208 -23.21 -19.15 -1.87
CA PHE A 208 -24.31 -20.03 -2.29
C PHE A 208 -25.12 -20.55 -1.09
N LEU A 209 -24.45 -21.07 -0.05
CA LEU A 209 -25.08 -21.57 1.16
C LEU A 209 -25.85 -20.46 1.88
N HIS A 210 -25.30 -19.25 1.97
CA HIS A 210 -25.98 -18.11 2.58
C HIS A 210 -27.27 -17.74 1.86
N ARG A 211 -27.30 -17.80 0.52
CA ARG A 211 -28.54 -17.58 -0.25
C ARG A 211 -29.58 -18.66 0.01
N GLN A 212 -29.16 -19.91 0.09
CA GLN A 212 -30.07 -21.04 0.34
C GLN A 212 -30.61 -21.02 1.78
N LEU A 213 -29.77 -20.67 2.77
CA LEU A 213 -30.17 -20.50 4.17
C LEU A 213 -31.19 -19.38 4.37
N ASN A 214 -31.11 -18.30 3.58
CA ASN A 214 -32.08 -17.21 3.63
C ASN A 214 -33.46 -17.57 3.03
N ARG A 215 -33.58 -18.70 2.34
CA ARG A 215 -34.84 -19.25 1.80
C ARG A 215 -35.13 -20.64 2.35
N ILE A 216 -34.65 -20.94 3.55
CA ILE A 216 -34.74 -22.30 4.11
C ILE A 216 -36.17 -22.80 4.22
N ASP A 217 -37.13 -21.90 4.44
CA ASP A 217 -38.57 -22.18 4.55
C ASP A 217 -39.23 -22.50 3.20
N GLU A 218 -38.58 -22.16 2.08
CA GLU A 218 -39.07 -22.36 0.70
C GLU A 218 -38.38 -23.55 0.00
N LEU A 219 -37.38 -24.18 0.64
CA LEU A 219 -36.59 -25.26 0.04
C LEU A 219 -37.42 -26.54 -0.14
N SER A 220 -37.35 -27.13 -1.34
CA SER A 220 -37.89 -28.47 -1.55
C SER A 220 -37.03 -29.53 -0.82
N PRO A 221 -37.61 -30.70 -0.45
CA PRO A 221 -36.85 -31.77 0.19
C PRO A 221 -35.63 -32.25 -0.62
N SER A 222 -35.70 -32.18 -1.96
CA SER A 222 -34.58 -32.52 -2.84
C SER A 222 -33.43 -31.52 -2.77
N GLU A 223 -33.73 -30.22 -2.69
CA GLU A 223 -32.70 -29.17 -2.60
C GLU A 223 -32.01 -29.19 -1.24
N LEU A 224 -32.77 -29.43 -0.17
CA LEU A 224 -32.22 -29.60 1.18
C LEU A 224 -31.23 -30.78 1.23
N ASN A 225 -31.58 -31.92 0.62
CA ASN A 225 -30.71 -33.09 0.56
C ASN A 225 -29.45 -32.84 -0.27
N HIS A 226 -29.56 -32.06 -1.36
CA HIS A 226 -28.41 -31.67 -2.17
C HIS A 226 -27.43 -30.78 -1.39
N ILE A 227 -27.94 -29.82 -0.61
CA ILE A 227 -27.12 -28.97 0.27
C ILE A 227 -26.40 -29.81 1.34
N ILE A 228 -27.10 -30.76 1.97
CA ILE A 228 -26.50 -31.68 2.95
C ILE A 228 -25.38 -32.51 2.31
N ALA A 229 -25.55 -32.96 1.06
CA ALA A 229 -24.51 -33.70 0.33
C ALA A 229 -23.26 -32.85 0.10
N ILE A 230 -23.41 -31.61 -0.39
CA ILE A 230 -22.30 -30.66 -0.57
C ILE A 230 -21.58 -30.42 0.77
N LEU A 231 -22.31 -30.19 1.86
CA LEU A 231 -21.72 -29.97 3.18
C LEU A 231 -20.96 -31.19 3.71
N LYS A 232 -21.47 -32.41 3.47
CA LYS A 232 -20.77 -33.65 3.83
C LYS A 232 -19.47 -33.81 3.05
N GLU A 233 -19.48 -33.48 1.77
CA GLU A 233 -18.30 -33.55 0.91
C GLU A 233 -17.23 -32.53 1.32
N TYR A 234 -17.63 -31.29 1.59
CA TYR A 234 -16.75 -30.27 2.16
C TYR A 234 -16.16 -30.68 3.51
N LYS A 235 -16.97 -31.28 4.40
CA LYS A 235 -16.49 -31.78 5.69
C LYS A 235 -15.43 -32.86 5.50
N LYS A 236 -15.59 -33.74 4.52
CA LYS A 236 -14.64 -34.82 4.20
C LYS A 236 -13.32 -34.27 3.67
N GLU A 237 -13.37 -33.33 2.72
CA GLU A 237 -12.18 -32.66 2.18
C GLU A 237 -11.41 -31.88 3.26
N ALA A 238 -12.12 -31.16 4.14
CA ALA A 238 -11.49 -30.40 5.21
C ALA A 238 -10.77 -31.29 6.25
N ILE A 239 -11.27 -32.51 6.48
CA ILE A 239 -10.66 -33.49 7.38
C ILE A 239 -9.40 -34.09 6.73
N HIS A 240 -9.49 -34.57 5.48
CA HIS A 240 -8.32 -35.11 4.76
C HIS A 240 -7.21 -34.07 4.56
N GLY A 241 -7.56 -32.83 4.21
CA GLY A 241 -6.57 -31.76 4.07
C GLY A 241 -5.83 -31.40 5.36
N LYS A 242 -6.45 -31.61 6.53
CA LYS A 242 -5.77 -31.47 7.83
C LYS A 242 -4.81 -32.62 8.11
N GLU A 243 -5.24 -33.85 7.85
CA GLU A 243 -4.41 -35.06 8.04
C GLU A 243 -3.16 -35.04 7.14
N ASP A 244 -3.29 -34.60 5.89
CA ASP A 244 -2.17 -34.48 4.96
C ASP A 244 -1.17 -33.38 5.36
N MET A 245 -1.66 -32.26 5.92
CA MET A 245 -0.80 -31.21 6.46
C MET A 245 -0.07 -31.64 7.73
N GLU A 246 -0.71 -32.42 8.60
CA GLU A 246 -0.08 -32.96 9.81
C GLU A 246 1.01 -33.99 9.47
N ARG A 247 0.79 -34.88 8.49
CA ARG A 247 1.81 -35.83 8.00
C ARG A 247 3.02 -35.13 7.38
N LYS A 248 2.82 -34.14 6.51
CA LYS A 248 3.93 -33.34 5.95
C LYS A 248 4.71 -32.59 7.03
N SER A 249 4.04 -32.15 8.10
CA SER A 249 4.69 -31.48 9.24
C SER A 249 5.49 -32.44 10.14
N SER A 250 5.08 -33.71 10.24
CA SER A 250 5.83 -34.73 10.98
C SER A 250 7.06 -35.21 10.21
N ASP A 251 6.97 -35.36 8.89
CA ASP A 251 8.08 -35.83 8.06
C ASP A 251 9.22 -34.82 7.99
N ILE A 252 8.92 -33.51 8.04
CA ILE A 252 9.92 -32.43 8.11
C ILE A 252 10.58 -32.33 9.50
N ARG A 253 9.95 -32.88 10.55
CA ARG A 253 10.48 -32.86 11.93
C ARG A 253 11.39 -34.03 12.26
N ASN A 254 11.31 -35.11 11.48
CA ASN A 254 12.08 -36.35 11.66
C ASN A 254 13.25 -36.48 10.68
N ASN A 255 13.60 -35.39 9.96
CA ASN A 255 14.71 -35.30 9.01
C ASN A 255 15.53 -34.04 9.30
#